data_AF-A0AA37Q8H7-F1
#
_entry.id   AF-A0AA37Q8H7-F1
#
_cell.length_a   1.000
_cell.length_b   1.000
_cell.length_c   1.000
_cell.angle_alpha   90.00
_cell.angle_beta   90.00
_cell.angle_gamma   90.00
#
_symmetry.space_group_name_H-M   'P 1'
#
loop_
_entity.id
_entity.type
_entity.pdbx_description
1 polymer ?
#
loop_
_entity_poly.entity_id
_entity_poly.type
_entity_poly.pdbx_seq_one_letter_code
_entity_poly.pdbx_strand_id
1 'polypeptide(L)'
;MQRSLLVYAIGLVMIAACNDAGRTLTSPSASPSLARDGSGGNPHFIYADASLSNDGVGHVAWKEAGLSSGSAIDYRASADGQATYACINGGAKNPNAANKRTINAQVTAEGTFVVKNGNVVASLDFGVPGPGDFECPSGQRRVLADVAYSNIQLDDLTTPLSADVDPTSLGPLVLIDLSGL
;
A
#
# COMPACT_ATOMS: atom_id res chain seq x y z
N MET A 1 53.81 48.88 35.68
CA MET A 1 52.39 49.31 35.68
C MET A 1 51.58 48.05 35.98
N GLN A 2 51.43 47.62 37.25
CA GLN A 2 50.47 48.13 38.25
C GLN A 2 49.03 48.07 37.67
N ARG A 3 48.07 47.25 38.11
CA ARG A 3 47.77 46.73 39.46
C ARG A 3 46.60 45.72 39.41
N SER A 4 46.60 44.75 40.33
CA SER A 4 45.46 44.07 41.02
C SER A 4 44.38 43.32 40.23
N LEU A 5 44.18 41.98 40.32
CA LEU A 5 43.72 41.12 41.46
C LEU A 5 42.41 41.64 42.09
N LEU A 6 41.31 40.90 42.18
CA LEU A 6 41.04 39.63 42.89
C LEU A 6 39.58 39.22 42.52
N VAL A 7 39.12 37.96 42.54
CA VAL A 7 38.60 37.25 43.73
C VAL A 7 38.09 35.86 43.30
N TYR A 8 38.57 34.81 43.99
CA TYR A 8 37.93 33.54 44.48
C TYR A 8 37.10 32.65 43.52
N ALA A 9 37.07 31.32 43.61
CA ALA A 9 37.50 30.40 44.66
C ALA A 9 37.65 28.95 44.13
N ILE A 10 38.45 28.23 44.90
CA ILE A 10 38.64 26.78 45.01
C ILE A 10 37.32 26.00 45.05
N GLY A 11 37.28 24.87 44.36
CA GLY A 11 36.26 23.83 44.51
C GLY A 11 36.78 22.48 44.02
N LEU A 12 37.64 21.86 44.83
CA LEU A 12 38.10 20.48 44.64
C LEU A 12 36.98 19.51 45.07
N VAL A 13 36.59 18.64 44.14
CA VAL A 13 36.16 17.24 44.31
C VAL A 13 35.15 16.93 45.43
N MET A 14 33.96 16.49 45.01
CA MET A 14 33.25 15.37 45.63
C MET A 14 32.75 14.45 44.51
N ILE A 15 33.41 13.30 44.35
CA ILE A 15 32.92 12.20 43.51
C ILE A 15 31.76 11.55 44.27
N ALA A 16 30.53 11.75 43.78
CA ALA A 16 29.42 10.86 44.07
C ALA A 16 29.41 9.79 42.97
N ALA A 17 29.86 8.59 43.32
CA ALA A 17 29.62 7.40 42.52
C ALA A 17 28.15 7.00 42.68
N CYS A 18 27.38 7.10 41.60
CA CYS A 18 26.17 6.31 41.43
C CYS A 18 26.34 5.51 40.14
N ASN A 19 26.65 4.22 40.32
CA ASN A 19 26.36 3.21 39.33
C ASN A 19 24.85 3.18 39.15
N ASP A 20 24.36 3.75 38.05
CA ASP A 20 23.19 3.22 37.40
C ASP A 20 23.36 3.41 35.89
N ALA A 21 23.12 2.34 35.14
CA ALA A 21 23.33 2.29 33.70
C ALA A 21 22.21 3.03 32.96
N GLY A 22 22.11 4.35 33.16
CA GLY A 22 21.17 5.24 32.49
C GLY A 22 21.71 5.69 31.15
N ARG A 23 21.75 4.80 30.16
CA ARG A 23 21.92 5.22 28.76
C ARG A 23 20.65 5.93 28.31
N THR A 24 20.77 7.24 28.12
CA THR A 24 19.78 8.12 27.52
C THR A 24 19.43 7.63 26.12
N LEU A 25 18.32 6.90 26.00
CA LEU A 25 17.67 6.62 24.72
C LEU A 25 16.90 7.86 24.29
N THR A 26 17.54 8.77 23.57
CA THR A 26 16.81 9.78 22.79
C THR A 26 16.51 9.16 21.43
N SER A 27 15.39 8.44 21.36
CA SER A 27 14.74 8.07 20.09
C SER A 27 13.45 8.88 19.98
N PRO A 28 13.35 9.88 19.10
CA PRO A 28 12.05 10.43 18.77
C PRO A 28 11.41 9.51 17.74
N SER A 29 10.82 8.39 18.19
CA SER A 29 9.76 7.75 17.41
C SER A 29 8.48 8.58 17.58
N ALA A 30 8.44 9.74 16.92
CA ALA A 30 7.19 10.42 16.68
C ALA A 30 6.46 9.61 15.62
N SER A 31 5.58 8.70 16.03
CA SER A 31 4.48 8.30 15.16
C SER A 31 3.74 9.59 14.80
N PRO A 32 3.56 9.94 13.51
CA PRO A 32 2.66 11.02 13.16
C PRO A 32 1.28 10.60 13.66
N SER A 33 0.81 11.22 14.74
CA SER A 33 -0.61 11.25 15.02
C SER A 33 -1.22 12.03 13.86
N LEU A 34 -2.00 11.34 13.03
CA LEU A 34 -2.82 11.96 12.00
C LEU A 34 -3.57 13.10 12.68
N ALA A 35 -3.16 14.33 12.36
CA ALA A 35 -3.91 15.51 12.75
C ALA A 35 -5.28 15.34 12.11
N ARG A 36 -6.27 15.04 12.96
CA ARG A 36 -7.67 14.98 12.59
C ARG A 36 -8.06 16.39 12.16
N ASP A 37 -7.91 16.67 10.87
CA ASP A 37 -8.61 17.80 10.28
C ASP A 37 -10.08 17.41 10.36
N GLY A 38 -10.79 18.04 11.29
CA GLY A 38 -12.21 17.82 11.47
C GLY A 38 -12.90 18.28 10.20
N SER A 39 -13.08 17.37 9.25
CA SER A 39 -13.85 17.60 8.03
C SER A 39 -15.22 18.10 8.46
N GLY A 40 -15.47 19.40 8.29
CA GLY A 40 -16.72 20.06 8.63
C GLY A 40 -17.89 19.66 7.73
N GLY A 41 -17.78 18.53 7.03
CA GLY A 41 -18.81 17.94 6.19
C GLY A 41 -19.36 16.63 6.77
N ASN A 42 -20.13 15.92 5.94
CA ASN A 42 -20.69 14.60 6.22
C ASN A 42 -20.13 13.61 5.18
N PRO A 43 -18.86 13.17 5.32
CA PRO A 43 -18.22 12.29 4.36
C PRO A 43 -18.98 10.97 4.22
N HIS A 44 -19.29 10.59 3.00
CA HIS A 44 -19.89 9.29 2.69
C HIS A 44 -19.61 8.90 1.24
N PHE A 45 -19.37 7.61 1.03
CA PHE A 45 -19.29 7.04 -0.30
C PHE A 45 -20.68 7.00 -0.94
N ILE A 46 -20.77 7.48 -2.18
CA ILE A 46 -21.97 7.35 -3.02
C ILE A 46 -21.94 5.99 -3.74
N TYR A 47 -20.77 5.58 -4.20
CA TYR A 47 -20.50 4.27 -4.78
C TYR A 47 -19.01 3.95 -4.68
N ALA A 48 -18.68 2.67 -4.72
CA ALA A 48 -17.34 2.15 -4.98
C ALA A 48 -17.48 0.85 -5.79
N ASP A 49 -17.03 0.89 -7.04
CA ASP A 49 -17.19 -0.21 -7.98
C ASP A 49 -15.83 -0.81 -8.33
N ALA A 50 -15.72 -2.13 -8.22
CA ALA A 50 -14.54 -2.86 -8.65
C ALA A 50 -14.69 -3.41 -10.07
N SER A 51 -13.61 -3.41 -10.84
CA SER A 51 -13.60 -4.02 -12.18
C SER A 51 -12.22 -4.57 -12.53
N LEU A 52 -12.17 -5.43 -13.55
CA LEU A 52 -10.96 -6.11 -14.00
C LEU A 52 -10.71 -5.77 -15.47
N SER A 53 -9.51 -5.28 -15.79
CA SER A 53 -9.08 -5.06 -17.17
C SER A 53 -8.63 -6.36 -17.84
N ASN A 54 -8.61 -6.35 -19.19
CA ASN A 54 -8.25 -7.51 -20.01
C ASN A 54 -6.77 -7.95 -19.87
N ASP A 55 -5.92 -7.10 -19.30
CA ASP A 55 -4.53 -7.40 -18.95
C ASP A 55 -4.37 -7.93 -17.52
N GLY A 56 -5.48 -8.04 -16.77
CA GLY A 56 -5.52 -8.56 -15.42
C GLY A 56 -5.37 -7.51 -14.32
N VAL A 57 -5.26 -6.21 -14.65
CA VAL A 57 -5.20 -5.14 -13.64
C VAL A 57 -6.58 -4.93 -13.01
N GLY A 58 -6.63 -4.90 -11.68
CA GLY A 58 -7.85 -4.59 -10.94
C GLY A 58 -7.98 -3.08 -10.72
N HIS A 59 -9.21 -2.58 -10.83
CA HIS A 59 -9.58 -1.18 -10.69
C HIS A 59 -10.64 -1.03 -9.62
N VAL A 60 -10.52 0.01 -8.80
CA VAL A 60 -11.60 0.48 -7.93
C VAL A 60 -11.88 1.92 -8.26
N ALA A 61 -13.09 2.20 -8.74
CA ALA A 61 -13.58 3.55 -9.01
C ALA A 61 -14.61 3.93 -7.97
N TRP A 62 -14.58 5.17 -7.48
CA TRP A 62 -15.50 5.60 -6.44
C TRP A 62 -15.93 7.04 -6.59
N LYS A 63 -16.97 7.37 -5.83
CA LYS A 63 -17.31 8.75 -5.50
C LYS A 63 -17.52 8.88 -4.00
N GLU A 64 -16.87 9.86 -3.41
CA GLU A 64 -17.12 10.31 -2.04
C GLU A 64 -17.64 11.75 -2.04
N ALA A 65 -18.66 12.02 -1.23
CA ALA A 65 -19.31 13.31 -1.13
C ALA A 65 -19.34 13.81 0.33
N GLY A 66 -19.64 15.09 0.50
CA GLY A 66 -19.71 15.72 1.83
C GLY A 66 -18.34 16.05 2.40
N LEU A 67 -17.35 16.27 1.53
CA LEU A 67 -15.99 16.64 1.87
C LEU A 67 -15.80 18.18 1.85
N SER A 68 -14.76 18.66 2.53
CA SER A 68 -14.38 20.09 2.49
C SER A 68 -13.70 20.45 1.16
N SER A 69 -14.25 21.39 0.39
CA SER A 69 -13.65 21.77 -0.91
C SER A 69 -12.23 22.31 -0.75
N GLY A 70 -11.32 21.88 -1.64
CA GLY A 70 -9.92 22.29 -1.62
C GLY A 70 -9.03 21.53 -0.64
N SER A 71 -9.58 20.65 0.21
CA SER A 71 -8.77 19.71 0.99
C SER A 71 -8.20 18.60 0.11
N ALA A 72 -7.19 17.90 0.61
CA ALA A 72 -6.66 16.67 0.03
C ALA A 72 -7.11 15.48 0.89
N ILE A 73 -7.53 14.40 0.24
CA ILE A 73 -7.97 13.17 0.90
C ILE A 73 -7.11 12.01 0.39
N ASP A 74 -6.56 11.24 1.33
CA ASP A 74 -5.77 10.05 1.07
C ASP A 74 -6.67 8.81 1.05
N TYR A 75 -6.53 8.00 -0.01
CA TYR A 75 -7.26 6.74 -0.17
C TYR A 75 -6.32 5.56 -0.32
N ARG A 76 -6.80 4.39 0.09
CA ARG A 76 -6.15 3.10 -0.16
C ARG A 76 -7.16 2.10 -0.71
N ALA A 77 -6.86 1.54 -1.88
CA ALA A 77 -7.49 0.33 -2.38
C ALA A 77 -6.61 -0.89 -2.02
N SER A 78 -7.22 -2.00 -1.63
CA SER A 78 -6.50 -3.25 -1.36
C SER A 78 -7.30 -4.48 -1.76
N ALA A 79 -6.61 -5.58 -2.06
CA ALA A 79 -7.22 -6.87 -2.35
C ALA A 79 -6.26 -8.03 -2.06
N ASP A 80 -6.81 -9.21 -1.82
CA ASP A 80 -6.05 -10.46 -1.89
C ASP A 80 -6.01 -10.93 -3.35
N GLY A 81 -4.84 -10.80 -3.98
CA GLY A 81 -4.62 -11.19 -5.36
C GLY A 81 -4.07 -12.61 -5.48
N GLN A 82 -4.56 -13.34 -6.47
CA GLN A 82 -4.03 -14.63 -6.91
C GLN A 82 -3.65 -14.53 -8.39
N ALA A 83 -2.41 -14.88 -8.74
CA ALA A 83 -1.94 -14.90 -10.11
C ALA A 83 -1.23 -16.22 -10.42
N THR A 84 -1.62 -16.87 -11.51
CA THR A 84 -0.95 -18.06 -12.01
C THR A 84 -0.04 -17.70 -13.17
N TYR A 85 1.25 -17.97 -13.02
CA TYR A 85 2.23 -17.85 -14.08
C TYR A 85 2.57 -19.21 -14.67
N ALA A 86 2.92 -19.23 -15.95
CA ALA A 86 3.42 -20.43 -16.62
C ALA A 86 4.62 -20.13 -17.51
N CYS A 87 5.43 -21.16 -17.78
CA CYS A 87 6.47 -21.12 -18.80
C CYS A 87 5.99 -21.82 -20.07
N ILE A 88 6.10 -21.13 -21.20
CA ILE A 88 5.72 -21.66 -22.51
C ILE A 88 6.93 -21.64 -23.45
N ASN A 89 7.08 -22.69 -24.23
CA ASN A 89 8.15 -22.77 -25.24
C ASN A 89 7.79 -22.02 -26.53
N GLY A 90 8.73 -21.94 -27.47
CA GLY A 90 8.51 -21.29 -28.77
C GLY A 90 7.39 -21.92 -29.63
N GLY A 91 6.98 -23.14 -29.33
CA GLY A 91 5.83 -23.80 -29.97
C GLY A 91 4.50 -23.60 -29.24
N ALA A 92 4.44 -22.65 -28.30
CA ALA A 92 3.29 -22.36 -27.43
C ALA A 92 2.81 -23.54 -26.57
N LYS A 93 3.61 -24.60 -26.41
CA LYS A 93 3.25 -25.75 -25.56
C LYS A 93 3.69 -25.52 -24.12
N ASN A 94 3.00 -26.18 -23.20
CA ASN A 94 3.37 -26.23 -21.80
C ASN A 94 3.90 -27.63 -21.45
N PRO A 95 5.22 -27.87 -21.52
CA PRO A 95 5.75 -29.23 -21.48
C PRO A 95 5.59 -29.95 -20.13
N ASN A 96 5.20 -29.27 -19.04
CA ASN A 96 5.00 -29.89 -17.73
C ASN A 96 4.16 -29.02 -16.76
N ALA A 97 3.43 -29.63 -15.83
CA ALA A 97 2.77 -28.94 -14.71
C ALA A 97 3.75 -28.21 -13.77
N ALA A 98 4.99 -28.69 -13.63
CA ALA A 98 6.05 -28.03 -12.86
C ALA A 98 6.45 -26.64 -13.41
N ASN A 99 6.03 -26.32 -14.64
CA ASN A 99 6.23 -25.01 -15.27
C ASN A 99 5.10 -24.02 -14.96
N LYS A 100 4.27 -24.29 -13.95
CA LYS A 100 3.22 -23.38 -13.47
C LYS A 100 3.47 -23.01 -12.02
N ARG A 101 3.19 -21.76 -11.65
CA ARG A 101 3.21 -21.33 -10.26
C ARG A 101 2.09 -20.34 -9.99
N THR A 102 1.27 -20.66 -9.00
CA THR A 102 0.28 -19.74 -8.45
C THR A 102 0.92 -18.96 -7.30
N ILE A 103 0.83 -17.65 -7.37
CA ILE A 103 1.27 -16.70 -6.35
C ILE A 103 0.03 -16.08 -5.73
N ASN A 104 0.01 -16.03 -4.39
CA ASN A 104 -0.99 -15.28 -3.64
C ASN A 104 -0.27 -14.13 -2.93
N ALA A 105 -0.74 -12.90 -3.09
CA ALA A 105 -0.18 -11.73 -2.44
C ALA A 105 -1.26 -10.68 -2.22
N GLN A 106 -1.13 -9.93 -1.11
CA GLN A 106 -1.90 -8.72 -0.95
C GLN A 106 -1.38 -7.67 -1.94
N VAL A 107 -2.30 -7.02 -2.64
CA VAL A 107 -2.01 -5.89 -3.52
C VAL A 107 -2.65 -4.63 -2.96
N THR A 108 -1.93 -3.51 -3.05
CA THR A 108 -2.38 -2.23 -2.54
C THR A 108 -2.08 -1.12 -3.54
N ALA A 109 -2.94 -0.12 -3.56
CA ALA A 109 -2.76 1.13 -4.28
C ALA A 109 -3.19 2.28 -3.39
N GLU A 110 -2.42 3.36 -3.38
CA GLU A 110 -2.70 4.55 -2.57
C GLU A 110 -2.64 5.79 -3.45
N GLY A 111 -3.43 6.80 -3.10
CA GLY A 111 -3.41 8.07 -3.80
C GLY A 111 -4.06 9.20 -3.00
N THR A 112 -3.57 10.40 -3.24
CA THR A 112 -4.08 11.64 -2.65
C THR A 112 -4.86 12.42 -3.70
N PHE A 113 -6.10 12.79 -3.40
CA PHE A 113 -6.98 13.49 -4.34
C PHE A 113 -7.51 14.80 -3.75
N VAL A 114 -7.50 15.86 -4.56
CA VAL A 114 -8.02 17.17 -4.16
C VAL A 114 -9.53 17.21 -4.34
N VAL A 115 -10.23 17.60 -3.28
CA VAL A 115 -11.69 17.72 -3.24
C VAL A 115 -12.14 18.88 -4.12
N LYS A 116 -13.08 18.61 -5.03
CA LYS A 116 -13.69 19.60 -5.91
C LYS A 116 -15.20 19.64 -5.67
N ASN A 117 -15.72 20.81 -5.28
CA ASN A 117 -17.14 21.01 -4.99
C ASN A 117 -17.68 20.02 -3.94
N GLY A 118 -16.87 19.70 -2.93
CA GLY A 118 -17.22 18.76 -1.86
C GLY A 118 -17.29 17.29 -2.27
N ASN A 119 -16.68 16.94 -3.41
CA ASN A 119 -16.64 15.57 -3.91
C ASN A 119 -15.22 15.15 -4.33
N VAL A 120 -14.96 13.85 -4.24
CA VAL A 120 -13.90 13.14 -4.97
C VAL A 120 -14.59 12.15 -5.90
N VAL A 121 -14.18 12.13 -7.17
CA VAL A 121 -14.53 11.09 -8.14
C VAL A 121 -13.22 10.64 -8.75
N ALA A 122 -12.81 9.42 -8.46
CA ALA A 122 -11.46 8.94 -8.74
C ALA A 122 -11.42 7.42 -8.90
N SER A 123 -10.24 6.92 -9.28
CA SER A 123 -9.96 5.50 -9.34
C SER A 123 -8.53 5.21 -8.91
N LEU A 124 -8.31 3.98 -8.43
CA LEU A 124 -7.01 3.41 -8.12
C LEU A 124 -6.91 2.04 -8.78
N ASP A 125 -5.70 1.74 -9.24
CA ASP A 125 -5.37 0.50 -9.91
C ASP A 125 -4.44 -0.30 -9.01
N PHE A 126 -4.85 -1.51 -8.62
CA PHE A 126 -3.94 -2.45 -7.98
C PHE A 126 -3.43 -3.46 -9.01
N GLY A 127 -2.11 -3.63 -9.03
CA GLY A 127 -1.43 -4.46 -10.00
C GLY A 127 -1.71 -5.96 -9.84
N VAL A 128 -1.23 -6.74 -10.80
CA VAL A 128 -1.19 -8.20 -10.70
C VAL A 128 -0.11 -8.60 -9.69
N PRO A 129 -0.38 -9.57 -8.78
CA PRO A 129 0.65 -10.17 -7.95
C PRO A 129 1.85 -10.60 -8.79
N GLY A 130 3.03 -10.05 -8.53
CA GLY A 130 4.23 -10.38 -9.31
C GLY A 130 4.62 -11.86 -9.22
N PRO A 131 5.43 -12.36 -10.16
CA PRO A 131 5.82 -13.78 -10.21
C PRO A 131 6.78 -14.21 -9.08
N GLY A 132 7.29 -13.26 -8.28
CA GLY A 132 8.36 -13.49 -7.32
C GLY A 132 9.60 -14.07 -8.01
N ASP A 133 10.21 -15.09 -7.41
CA ASP A 133 11.39 -15.79 -7.96
C ASP A 133 11.04 -16.85 -9.03
N PHE A 134 9.83 -16.83 -9.58
CA PHE A 134 9.44 -17.79 -10.62
C PHE A 134 10.08 -17.44 -11.95
N GLU A 135 11.08 -18.23 -12.33
CA GLU A 135 11.84 -18.06 -13.57
C GLU A 135 11.68 -19.25 -14.52
N CYS A 136 11.69 -18.95 -15.82
CA CYS A 136 11.53 -19.96 -16.85
C CYS A 136 12.89 -20.48 -17.33
N PRO A 137 13.04 -21.81 -17.52
CA PRO A 137 14.25 -22.36 -18.12
C PRO A 137 14.53 -21.79 -19.51
N SER A 138 15.80 -21.85 -19.94
CA SER A 138 16.21 -21.39 -21.28
C SER A 138 15.36 -22.02 -22.39
N GLY A 139 14.95 -21.22 -23.36
CA GLY A 139 14.06 -21.62 -24.46
C GLY A 139 12.56 -21.51 -24.15
N GLN A 140 12.20 -20.96 -22.99
CA GLN A 140 10.81 -20.69 -22.60
C GLN A 140 10.63 -19.21 -22.21
N ARG A 141 9.39 -18.72 -22.31
CA ARG A 141 8.99 -17.39 -21.81
C ARG A 141 7.93 -17.52 -20.72
N ARG A 142 8.01 -16.65 -19.72
CA ARG A 142 6.99 -16.52 -18.67
C ARG A 142 5.75 -15.82 -19.22
N VAL A 143 4.58 -16.30 -18.82
CA VAL A 143 3.29 -15.69 -19.12
C VAL A 143 2.40 -15.69 -17.88
N LEU A 144 1.54 -14.68 -17.77
CA LEU A 144 0.40 -14.70 -16.86
C LEU A 144 -0.70 -15.55 -17.51
N ALA A 145 -1.12 -16.61 -16.83
CA ALA A 145 -2.14 -17.52 -17.33
C ALA A 145 -3.53 -17.12 -16.83
N ASP A 146 -3.64 -16.80 -15.55
CA ASP A 146 -4.87 -16.30 -14.94
C ASP A 146 -4.59 -15.39 -13.74
N VAL A 147 -5.56 -14.54 -13.42
CA VAL A 147 -5.57 -13.70 -12.23
C VAL A 147 -6.98 -13.59 -11.64
N ALA A 148 -7.06 -13.56 -10.32
CA ALA A 148 -8.28 -13.30 -9.57
C ALA A 148 -7.99 -12.42 -8.36
N TYR A 149 -9.02 -11.72 -7.88
CA TYR A 149 -8.95 -10.88 -6.69
C TYR A 149 -10.12 -11.19 -5.76
N SER A 150 -9.88 -11.11 -4.46
CA SER A 150 -10.90 -11.26 -3.42
C SER A 150 -10.66 -10.24 -2.31
N ASN A 151 -11.67 -10.07 -1.43
CA ASN A 151 -11.59 -9.15 -0.28
C ASN A 151 -11.21 -7.73 -0.70
N ILE A 152 -11.75 -7.25 -1.83
CA ILE A 152 -11.47 -5.91 -2.34
C ILE A 152 -12.06 -4.87 -1.38
N GLN A 153 -11.23 -3.90 -1.00
CA GLN A 153 -11.57 -2.84 -0.03
C GLN A 153 -11.09 -1.48 -0.55
N LEU A 154 -11.81 -0.43 -0.16
CA LEU A 154 -11.43 0.96 -0.36
C LEU A 154 -11.61 1.72 0.95
N ASP A 155 -10.53 2.34 1.43
CA ASP A 155 -10.50 3.17 2.64
C ASP A 155 -10.20 4.63 2.28
N ASP A 156 -10.95 5.57 2.84
CA ASP A 156 -10.49 6.94 3.10
C ASP A 156 -9.66 6.93 4.39
N LEU A 157 -8.37 7.26 4.28
CA LEU A 157 -7.42 7.28 5.39
C LEU A 157 -7.44 8.61 6.18
N THR A 158 -8.09 9.63 5.64
CA THR A 158 -8.23 10.98 6.22
C THR A 158 -9.45 11.07 7.12
N THR A 159 -10.59 10.52 6.70
CA THR A 159 -11.85 10.51 7.48
C THR A 159 -12.22 9.15 8.08
N PRO A 160 -11.19 8.31 8.36
CA PRO A 160 -11.25 6.84 8.50
C PRO A 160 -12.60 6.18 8.18
N LEU A 161 -12.99 6.22 6.91
CA LEU A 161 -14.22 5.62 6.39
C LEU A 161 -13.87 4.53 5.38
N SER A 162 -14.58 3.40 5.41
CA SER A 162 -14.45 2.35 4.39
C SER A 162 -15.71 2.34 3.50
N ALA A 163 -15.50 2.14 2.21
CA ALA A 163 -16.60 2.00 1.25
C ALA A 163 -17.15 0.56 1.23
N ASP A 164 -18.42 0.42 0.87
CA ASP A 164 -18.98 -0.87 0.46
C ASP A 164 -18.67 -1.08 -1.02
N VAL A 165 -17.66 -1.92 -1.32
CA VAL A 165 -17.17 -2.15 -2.68
C VAL A 165 -17.98 -3.26 -3.35
N ASP A 166 -18.51 -3.01 -4.55
CA ASP A 166 -19.24 -4.02 -5.33
C ASP A 166 -18.60 -4.21 -6.72
N PRO A 167 -18.23 -5.44 -7.12
CA PRO A 167 -18.12 -6.64 -6.31
C PRO A 167 -16.85 -6.65 -5.44
N THR A 168 -16.85 -7.39 -4.34
CA THR A 168 -15.65 -7.63 -3.52
C THR A 168 -14.72 -8.71 -4.07
N SER A 169 -15.05 -9.29 -5.23
CA SER A 169 -14.27 -10.34 -5.90
C SER A 169 -14.32 -10.18 -7.42
N LEU A 170 -13.18 -10.44 -8.09
CA LEU A 170 -13.03 -10.33 -9.54
C LEU A 170 -12.34 -11.59 -10.09
N GLY A 171 -12.73 -12.01 -11.29
CA GLY A 171 -12.12 -13.13 -12.00
C GLY A 171 -12.62 -14.52 -11.57
N PRO A 172 -11.89 -15.59 -11.95
CA PRO A 172 -10.60 -15.53 -12.64
C PRO A 172 -10.73 -14.99 -14.06
N LEU A 173 -9.84 -14.08 -14.45
CA LEU A 173 -9.59 -13.78 -15.85
C LEU A 173 -8.55 -14.76 -16.36
N VAL A 174 -8.94 -15.60 -17.32
CA VAL A 174 -8.01 -16.52 -17.99
C VAL A 174 -7.44 -15.82 -19.22
N LEU A 175 -6.14 -15.51 -19.17
CA LEU A 175 -5.40 -14.92 -20.29
C LEU A 175 -4.82 -15.98 -21.21
N ILE A 176 -4.46 -17.15 -20.66
CA ILE A 176 -3.98 -18.29 -21.43
C ILE A 176 -4.60 -19.56 -20.85
N ASP A 177 -5.36 -20.27 -21.68
CA ASP A 177 -5.88 -21.59 -21.31
C ASP A 177 -4.75 -22.63 -21.31
N LEU A 178 -4.34 -23.04 -20.10
CA LEU A 178 -3.30 -24.05 -19.91
C LEU A 178 -3.84 -25.48 -19.85
N SER A 179 -5.14 -25.70 -20.08
CA SER A 179 -5.76 -27.04 -20.08
C SER A 179 -5.63 -27.75 -21.43
N GLY A 180 -5.37 -27.01 -22.51
CA GLY A 180 -5.19 -27.53 -23.88
C GLY A 180 -3.76 -27.50 -24.42
N LEU A 181 -2.75 -27.16 -23.59
CA LEU A 181 -1.33 -27.02 -23.96
C LEU A 181 -0.43 -28.09 -23.35
#